data_AF-A0A949JBX2-F1
#
_entry.id   AF-A0A949JBX2-F1
#
_cell.length_a   1.000
_cell.length_b   1.000
_cell.length_c   1.000
_cell.angle_alpha   90.00
_cell.angle_beta   90.00
_cell.angle_gamma   90.00
#
_symmetry.space_group_name_H-M   'P 1'
#
loop_
_entity.id
_entity.type
_entity.pdbx_description
1 polymer ?
#
loop_
_entity_poly.entity_id
_entity_poly.type
_entity_poly.pdbx_seq_one_letter_code
_entity_poly.pdbx_strand_id
1 'polypeptide(L)'
;MEYIQGCEETTIQNLFKTIGKRTSMIIQAQIGACGTCINSHIYEGLDDVYFIAHSLAPERGILKRESIEDLPDADIGIIDGPICFQGKEESIQMAEMVREKSKILLGLGTCAVGSDTIGGFITKDCSHLLPFFCPYLRTRHPKIENYVSFDYKLPVCSANQEGLKRFIRATLREDTGYLEYFKDPGASTINVITEAECCMGCGTCGMACPTGAISYVEQRPRIDAEVCIKCGACFIQCPRSFFSNSVLSLNRFQNPPDPLLGFYREAYSARTQDSRIMKISQDGGIVTTLLCYLLREQICDAAVVSVSRHGWDTVPEVVTTPEEVLKAAGTKYTVVPNLMGIKKAADQGYEKIAFVGVPCQVQGVVKTDVYPFGDRYYHSKIAFVVSIFCMENFLFGNLRSIIEGKTEVPMDETNKMGISKGRFWVRSLDGNQFRIPVKFIETYAQKSCSLCLDFCGELSDISVGSVGTADGYSTVLVRSEKGKRVFDDFKKTIECEPLSQEGLKTIQDLANLKKGKNTRATRETLTKKRWLMLETLSDLV
;
A
#
# COMPACT_ATOMS: atom_id res chain seq x y z
N MET A 1 12.79 -30.94 5.76
CA MET A 1 13.93 -30.63 4.88
C MET A 1 15.10 -31.48 5.33
N GLU A 2 15.47 -32.51 4.59
CA GLU A 2 16.81 -33.09 4.75
C GLU A 2 17.78 -32.17 4.01
N TYR A 3 18.70 -31.56 4.75
CA TYR A 3 19.85 -30.86 4.17
C TYR A 3 20.80 -31.93 3.65
N ILE A 4 20.69 -32.28 2.37
CA ILE A 4 21.55 -33.30 1.77
C ILE A 4 22.81 -32.61 1.27
N GLN A 5 23.83 -32.53 2.13
CA GLN A 5 25.19 -32.23 1.68
C GLN A 5 25.80 -33.49 1.04
N GLY A 6 26.09 -33.43 -0.26
CA GLY A 6 26.98 -34.39 -0.93
C GLY A 6 26.38 -35.75 -1.31
N CYS A 7 25.20 -35.80 -1.92
CA CYS A 7 24.68 -37.06 -2.48
C CYS A 7 25.11 -37.29 -3.94
N GLU A 8 25.42 -38.55 -4.26
CA GLU A 8 25.67 -39.03 -5.62
C GLU A 8 24.40 -38.94 -6.50
N GLU A 9 24.57 -38.71 -7.81
CA GLU A 9 23.53 -38.56 -8.87
C GLU A 9 22.36 -39.57 -8.75
N THR A 10 22.64 -40.80 -8.34
CA THR A 10 21.69 -41.89 -8.18
C THR A 10 20.71 -41.68 -7.02
N THR A 11 21.06 -40.87 -6.02
CA THR A 11 20.21 -40.57 -4.86
C THR A 11 19.18 -39.49 -5.20
N ILE A 12 19.55 -38.52 -6.05
CA ILE A 12 18.68 -37.45 -6.54
C ILE A 12 17.56 -38.02 -7.43
N GLN A 13 17.90 -38.89 -8.39
CA GLN A 13 16.90 -39.55 -9.23
C GLN A 13 15.91 -40.42 -8.44
N ASN A 14 16.36 -41.02 -7.33
CA ASN A 14 15.50 -41.79 -6.43
C ASN A 14 14.66 -40.88 -5.51
N LEU A 15 15.15 -39.71 -5.12
CA LEU A 15 14.40 -38.69 -4.40
C LEU A 15 13.22 -38.20 -5.26
N PHE A 16 13.46 -37.89 -6.54
CA PHE A 16 12.41 -37.50 -7.50
C PHE A 16 11.38 -38.59 -7.78
N LYS A 17 11.75 -39.88 -7.66
CA LYS A 17 10.80 -41.00 -7.72
C LYS A 17 9.93 -41.13 -6.46
N THR A 18 10.35 -40.55 -5.33
CA THR A 18 9.69 -40.67 -4.02
C THR A 18 8.75 -39.49 -3.72
N ILE A 19 8.96 -38.35 -4.39
CA ILE A 19 8.05 -37.20 -4.35
C ILE A 19 6.75 -37.59 -5.05
N GLY A 20 5.67 -37.74 -4.28
CA GLY A 20 4.36 -38.13 -4.79
C GLY A 20 3.81 -37.13 -5.83
N LYS A 21 2.89 -37.60 -6.68
CA LYS A 21 2.20 -36.88 -7.77
C LYS A 21 1.49 -35.54 -7.43
N ARG A 22 1.65 -34.98 -6.22
CA ARG A 22 0.95 -33.77 -5.75
C ARG A 22 1.85 -32.58 -5.39
N THR A 23 3.18 -32.71 -5.49
CA THR A 23 4.10 -31.63 -5.12
C THR A 23 4.45 -30.79 -6.35
N SER A 24 4.16 -29.49 -6.33
CA SER A 24 4.57 -28.54 -7.37
C SER A 24 6.08 -28.33 -7.33
N MET A 25 6.74 -28.38 -8.47
CA MET A 25 8.19 -28.18 -8.54
C MET A 25 8.53 -26.73 -8.93
N ILE A 26 9.47 -26.14 -8.18
CA ILE A 26 9.98 -24.79 -8.41
C ILE A 26 11.49 -24.84 -8.63
N ILE A 27 11.94 -24.27 -9.75
CA ILE A 27 13.35 -24.02 -10.04
C ILE A 27 13.59 -22.51 -9.92
N GLN A 28 14.51 -22.08 -9.07
CA GLN A 28 14.96 -20.69 -9.02
C GLN A 28 16.41 -20.57 -9.49
N ALA A 29 16.64 -19.76 -10.53
CA ALA A 29 17.97 -19.38 -10.98
C ALA A 29 18.27 -17.93 -10.59
N GLN A 30 19.31 -17.76 -9.78
CA GLN A 30 19.92 -16.47 -9.53
C GLN A 30 21.06 -16.23 -10.50
N ILE A 31 20.86 -15.26 -11.39
CA ILE A 31 21.79 -14.95 -12.48
C ILE A 31 22.91 -14.01 -12.03
N GLY A 32 22.71 -13.25 -10.95
CA GLY A 32 23.74 -12.36 -10.39
C GLY A 32 23.62 -12.20 -8.88
N ALA A 33 24.72 -11.81 -8.22
CA ALA A 33 24.88 -11.88 -6.77
C ALA A 33 24.08 -10.81 -5.99
N CYS A 34 22.76 -10.95 -5.94
CA CYS A 34 21.89 -10.25 -5.00
C CYS A 34 21.57 -11.20 -3.84
N GLY A 35 22.42 -11.25 -2.81
CA GLY A 35 22.31 -12.22 -1.70
C GLY A 35 21.04 -12.11 -0.83
N THR A 36 20.01 -11.37 -1.24
CA THR A 36 18.78 -11.13 -0.46
C THR A 36 17.56 -11.93 -0.93
N CYS A 37 17.56 -12.49 -2.15
CA CYS A 37 16.37 -13.11 -2.74
C CYS A 37 16.31 -14.66 -2.63
N ILE A 38 17.45 -15.33 -2.42
CA ILE A 38 17.48 -16.77 -2.15
C ILE A 38 17.52 -16.96 -0.63
N ASN A 39 16.33 -17.12 -0.03
CA ASN A 39 16.22 -17.63 1.33
C ASN A 39 15.37 -18.90 1.24
N SER A 40 15.95 -20.07 1.50
CA SER A 40 15.22 -21.36 1.52
C SER A 40 14.00 -21.33 2.46
N HIS A 41 14.06 -20.54 3.53
CA HIS A 41 12.94 -20.27 4.45
C HIS A 41 11.69 -19.64 3.80
N ILE A 42 11.82 -19.02 2.61
CA ILE A 42 10.67 -18.50 1.83
C ILE A 42 9.76 -19.65 1.36
N TYR A 43 10.29 -20.86 1.25
CA TYR A 43 9.52 -22.02 0.79
C TYR A 43 9.01 -22.87 1.96
N GLU A 44 9.40 -22.55 3.20
CA GLU A 44 8.87 -23.19 4.41
C GLU A 44 7.37 -22.87 4.59
N GLY A 45 6.56 -23.92 4.76
CA GLY A 45 5.10 -23.84 4.88
C GLY A 45 4.34 -23.81 3.54
N LEU A 46 5.03 -24.12 2.44
CA LEU A 46 4.41 -24.60 1.21
C LEU A 46 4.52 -26.13 1.21
N ASP A 47 3.57 -26.80 1.87
CA ASP A 47 3.63 -28.24 2.17
C ASP A 47 3.71 -29.13 0.91
N ASP A 48 3.44 -28.55 -0.26
CA ASP A 48 3.45 -29.20 -1.58
C ASP A 48 4.44 -28.56 -2.57
N VAL A 49 5.58 -28.02 -2.12
CA VAL A 49 6.59 -27.42 -3.03
C VAL A 49 7.98 -28.05 -2.89
N TYR A 50 8.53 -28.53 -4.00
CA TYR A 50 9.94 -28.92 -4.11
C TYR A 50 10.75 -27.77 -4.72
N PHE A 51 11.85 -27.37 -4.07
CA PHE A 51 12.60 -26.17 -4.42
C PHE A 51 14.07 -26.48 -4.74
N ILE A 52 14.53 -26.03 -5.91
CA ILE A 52 15.94 -26.10 -6.32
C ILE A 52 16.44 -24.68 -6.59
N ALA A 53 17.52 -24.28 -5.94
CA ALA A 53 18.19 -23.00 -6.18
C ALA A 53 19.52 -23.22 -6.91
N HIS A 54 19.68 -22.55 -8.05
CA HIS A 54 20.96 -22.46 -8.77
C HIS A 54 21.50 -21.03 -8.70
N SER A 55 22.79 -20.86 -8.37
CA SER A 55 23.44 -19.54 -8.31
C SER A 55 24.75 -19.53 -9.10
N LEU A 56 24.95 -18.49 -9.92
CA LEU A 56 26.23 -18.22 -10.60
C LEU A 56 27.30 -17.61 -9.66
N ALA A 57 27.00 -17.36 -8.38
CA ALA A 57 27.92 -16.79 -7.39
C ALA A 57 28.17 -17.76 -6.23
N PRO A 58 28.95 -18.83 -6.45
CA PRO A 58 28.88 -19.99 -5.59
C PRO A 58 29.76 -19.93 -4.33
N GLU A 59 30.41 -18.79 -4.06
CA GLU A 59 31.17 -18.52 -2.82
C GLU A 59 30.27 -18.02 -1.66
N ARG A 60 28.98 -17.74 -1.91
CA ARG A 60 28.03 -17.22 -0.92
C ARG A 60 27.26 -18.29 -0.14
N GLY A 61 27.69 -19.56 -0.18
CA GLY A 61 27.04 -20.65 0.57
C GLY A 61 25.68 -21.11 0.02
N ILE A 62 25.31 -20.70 -1.19
CA ILE A 62 24.14 -21.20 -1.93
C ILE A 62 24.62 -22.37 -2.80
N LEU A 63 23.88 -23.49 -2.77
CA LEU A 63 24.24 -24.81 -3.31
C LEU A 63 24.96 -24.75 -4.68
N LYS A 64 26.14 -25.36 -4.76
CA LYS A 64 26.84 -25.65 -6.02
C LYS A 64 26.27 -26.94 -6.60
N ARG A 65 25.76 -26.82 -7.84
CA ARG A 65 25.70 -27.84 -8.90
C ARG A 65 24.71 -29.00 -8.73
N GLU A 66 23.52 -28.79 -9.27
CA GLU A 66 22.98 -29.69 -10.29
C GLU A 66 22.97 -28.90 -11.61
N SER A 67 23.29 -29.52 -12.74
CA SER A 67 23.11 -28.87 -14.04
C SER A 67 21.61 -28.75 -14.29
N ILE A 68 21.12 -27.59 -14.76
CA ILE A 68 19.67 -27.43 -15.02
C ILE A 68 19.21 -28.42 -16.09
N GLU A 69 20.12 -28.82 -16.98
CA GLU A 69 19.88 -29.84 -18.00
C GLU A 69 19.39 -31.16 -17.39
N ASP A 70 19.92 -31.55 -16.23
CA ASP A 70 19.61 -32.80 -15.53
C ASP A 70 18.34 -32.72 -14.64
N LEU A 71 17.76 -31.53 -14.48
CA LEU A 71 16.57 -31.33 -13.66
C LEU A 71 15.29 -31.76 -14.40
N PRO A 72 14.28 -32.31 -13.69
CA PRO A 72 12.97 -32.54 -14.28
C PRO A 72 12.24 -31.22 -14.60
N ASP A 73 11.15 -31.29 -15.38
CA ASP A 73 10.35 -30.12 -15.75
C ASP A 73 9.56 -29.55 -14.56
N ALA A 74 9.76 -28.27 -14.25
CA ALA A 74 9.14 -27.53 -13.17
C ALA A 74 7.78 -26.91 -13.52
N ASP A 75 6.92 -26.79 -12.52
CA ASP A 75 5.68 -26.02 -12.64
C ASP A 75 5.96 -24.52 -12.67
N ILE A 76 6.94 -24.06 -11.88
CA ILE A 76 7.34 -22.65 -11.80
C ILE A 76 8.86 -22.51 -11.89
N GLY A 77 9.32 -21.73 -12.86
CA GLY A 77 10.67 -21.19 -12.92
C GLY A 77 10.70 -19.79 -12.34
N ILE A 78 11.73 -19.45 -11.59
CA ILE A 78 11.95 -18.12 -11.04
C ILE A 78 13.34 -17.66 -11.48
N ILE A 79 13.43 -16.45 -12.03
CA ILE A 79 14.71 -15.84 -12.35
C ILE A 79 14.84 -14.53 -11.57
N ASP A 80 15.94 -14.38 -10.84
CA ASP A 80 16.29 -13.15 -10.14
C ASP A 80 17.74 -12.73 -10.37
N GLY A 81 18.00 -11.45 -10.09
CA GLY A 81 19.32 -10.85 -10.24
C GLY A 81 19.59 -10.33 -11.66
N PRO A 82 20.65 -9.52 -11.82
CA PRO A 82 21.03 -8.98 -13.12
C PRO A 82 21.99 -9.91 -13.88
N ILE A 83 22.12 -9.66 -15.19
CA ILE A 83 23.14 -10.28 -16.04
C ILE A 83 24.55 -9.86 -15.58
N CYS A 84 25.42 -10.82 -15.26
CA CYS A 84 26.85 -10.54 -15.02
C CYS A 84 27.53 -10.24 -16.36
N PHE A 85 28.24 -9.12 -16.47
CA PHE A 85 28.91 -8.75 -17.74
C PHE A 85 30.02 -9.73 -18.13
N GLN A 86 30.80 -10.21 -17.15
CA GLN A 86 31.91 -11.15 -17.37
C GLN A 86 31.42 -12.55 -17.81
N GLY A 87 30.24 -12.97 -17.35
CA GLY A 87 29.61 -14.27 -17.66
C GLY A 87 28.27 -14.10 -18.37
N LYS A 88 28.19 -13.18 -19.34
CA LYS A 88 26.94 -12.82 -20.02
C LYS A 88 26.29 -14.02 -20.72
N GLU A 89 27.09 -14.81 -21.43
CA GLU A 89 26.59 -15.97 -22.18
C GLU A 89 26.03 -17.03 -21.24
N GLU A 90 26.76 -17.36 -20.18
CA GLU A 90 26.32 -18.27 -19.12
C GLU A 90 25.03 -17.78 -18.44
N SER A 91 24.93 -16.47 -18.19
CA SER A 91 23.73 -15.83 -17.62
C SER A 91 22.51 -16.01 -18.52
N ILE A 92 22.69 -15.87 -19.85
CA ILE A 92 21.60 -16.01 -20.82
C ILE A 92 21.21 -17.49 -20.97
N GLN A 93 22.19 -18.39 -21.11
CA GLN A 93 21.95 -19.83 -21.21
C GLN A 93 21.21 -20.36 -19.98
N MET A 94 21.60 -19.94 -18.78
CA MET A 94 20.90 -20.24 -17.53
C MET A 94 19.42 -19.82 -17.59
N ALA A 95 19.15 -18.60 -18.07
CA ALA A 95 17.78 -18.09 -18.19
C ALA A 95 16.95 -18.87 -19.22
N GLU A 96 17.54 -19.20 -20.37
CA GLU A 96 16.92 -19.99 -21.43
C GLU A 96 16.59 -21.40 -20.94
N MET A 97 17.52 -22.06 -20.25
CA MET A 97 17.30 -23.39 -19.68
C MET A 97 16.17 -23.40 -18.64
N VAL A 98 16.13 -22.43 -17.72
CA VAL A 98 15.01 -22.34 -16.76
C VAL A 98 13.69 -22.11 -17.48
N ARG A 99 13.66 -21.31 -18.55
CA ARG A 99 12.44 -21.15 -19.36
C ARG A 99 11.99 -22.46 -20.00
N GLU A 100 12.91 -23.19 -20.61
CA GLU A 100 12.60 -24.47 -21.27
C GLU A 100 12.09 -25.51 -20.29
N LYS A 101 12.66 -25.55 -19.08
CA LYS A 101 12.29 -26.49 -18.01
C LYS A 101 11.06 -26.07 -17.22
N SER A 102 10.46 -24.90 -17.46
CA SER A 102 9.38 -24.38 -16.61
C SER A 102 8.08 -24.15 -17.38
N LYS A 103 6.94 -24.58 -16.82
CA LYS A 103 5.62 -24.27 -17.36
C LYS A 103 5.29 -22.77 -17.27
N ILE A 104 5.61 -22.16 -16.13
CA ILE A 104 5.42 -20.73 -15.86
C ILE A 104 6.76 -20.14 -15.43
N LEU A 105 7.21 -19.05 -16.07
CA LEU A 105 8.42 -18.34 -15.71
C LEU A 105 8.12 -16.99 -15.05
N LEU A 106 8.66 -16.79 -13.86
CA LEU A 106 8.53 -15.58 -13.05
C LEU A 106 9.84 -14.79 -13.07
N GLY A 107 9.77 -13.51 -13.41
CA GLY A 107 10.91 -12.60 -13.34
C GLY A 107 10.84 -11.76 -12.07
N LEU A 108 11.86 -11.84 -11.21
CA LEU A 108 11.87 -11.22 -9.89
C LEU A 108 12.88 -10.08 -9.79
N GLY A 109 12.40 -8.91 -9.34
CA GLY A 109 13.24 -7.77 -9.03
C GLY A 109 13.46 -6.85 -10.22
N THR A 110 13.67 -5.57 -9.93
CA THR A 110 13.90 -4.55 -10.95
C THR A 110 15.20 -4.74 -11.75
N CYS A 111 16.08 -5.62 -11.29
CA CYS A 111 17.32 -5.97 -11.98
C CYS A 111 17.13 -7.05 -13.06
N ALA A 112 16.13 -7.91 -12.91
CA ALA A 112 15.76 -8.93 -13.89
C ALA A 112 14.69 -8.44 -14.87
N VAL A 113 13.74 -7.64 -14.37
CA VAL A 113 12.55 -7.17 -15.11
C VAL A 113 12.22 -5.69 -14.86
N GLY A 114 11.49 -5.06 -15.79
CA GLY A 114 10.90 -3.72 -15.66
C GLY A 114 11.65 -2.66 -16.47
N SER A 115 10.97 -1.63 -16.99
CA SER A 115 11.52 -0.73 -18.03
C SER A 115 12.58 0.28 -17.56
N ASP A 116 12.47 0.82 -16.34
CA ASP A 116 13.14 2.10 -15.97
C ASP A 116 14.42 1.97 -15.11
N THR A 117 14.85 0.73 -14.89
CA THR A 117 15.96 0.39 -13.98
C THR A 117 17.24 0.00 -14.71
N ILE A 118 18.36 -0.01 -14.00
CA ILE A 118 19.66 -0.40 -14.53
C ILE A 118 19.72 -1.93 -14.55
N GLY A 119 19.88 -2.54 -15.72
CA GLY A 119 20.29 -3.95 -15.84
C GLY A 119 21.82 -4.06 -15.72
N GLY A 120 22.31 -5.17 -15.15
CA GLY A 120 23.73 -5.55 -15.04
C GLY A 120 24.58 -4.79 -14.03
N PHE A 121 25.68 -5.42 -13.59
CA PHE A 121 26.76 -4.80 -12.82
C PHE A 121 28.11 -4.97 -13.55
N ILE A 122 28.95 -3.93 -13.48
CA ILE A 122 30.37 -4.02 -13.87
C ILE A 122 31.18 -4.15 -12.59
N THR A 123 31.81 -5.29 -12.38
CA THR A 123 32.75 -5.49 -11.28
C THR A 123 33.92 -6.34 -11.78
N LYS A 124 35.07 -6.26 -11.10
CA LYS A 124 36.18 -7.22 -11.35
C LYS A 124 35.85 -8.62 -10.84
N ASP A 125 34.87 -8.73 -9.94
CA ASP A 125 34.43 -9.97 -9.30
C ASP A 125 32.92 -9.91 -8.98
N CYS A 126 32.11 -10.63 -9.77
CA CYS A 126 30.65 -10.70 -9.61
C CYS A 126 30.21 -11.29 -8.26
N SER A 127 31.10 -11.91 -7.46
CA SER A 127 30.78 -12.55 -6.18
C SER A 127 30.87 -11.62 -4.95
N HIS A 128 31.61 -10.51 -5.03
CA HIS A 128 32.03 -9.73 -3.85
C HIS A 128 31.29 -8.41 -3.59
N LEU A 129 30.28 -8.03 -4.37
CA LEU A 129 29.49 -6.83 -4.09
C LEU A 129 28.07 -7.16 -3.62
N LEU A 130 27.70 -6.62 -2.46
CA LEU A 130 26.29 -6.36 -2.14
C LEU A 130 25.82 -5.27 -3.12
N PRO A 131 24.68 -5.43 -3.80
CA PRO A 131 24.16 -4.49 -4.81
C PRO A 131 23.79 -3.09 -4.28
N PHE A 132 24.13 -2.77 -3.04
CA PHE A 132 23.62 -1.61 -2.31
C PHE A 132 24.48 -0.33 -2.40
N PHE A 133 25.70 -0.36 -2.99
CA PHE A 133 26.66 0.74 -2.76
C PHE A 133 27.38 1.34 -3.97
N CYS A 134 26.89 1.20 -5.21
CA CYS A 134 27.51 1.93 -6.32
C CYS A 134 26.52 2.78 -7.14
N PRO A 135 26.14 3.98 -6.64
CA PRO A 135 25.38 4.97 -7.41
C PRO A 135 26.11 5.47 -8.67
N TYR A 136 27.41 5.17 -8.80
CA TYR A 136 28.27 5.58 -9.92
C TYR A 136 28.27 4.59 -11.10
N LEU A 137 27.86 3.33 -10.90
CA LEU A 137 27.74 2.35 -11.98
C LEU A 137 26.38 2.54 -12.69
N ARG A 138 26.29 3.61 -13.48
CA ARG A 138 25.14 3.94 -14.33
C ARG A 138 25.19 3.24 -15.70
N THR A 139 25.81 2.07 -15.80
CA THR A 139 25.90 1.37 -17.09
C THR A 139 24.65 0.56 -17.34
N ARG A 140 23.89 0.93 -18.38
CA ARG A 140 22.71 0.19 -18.84
C ARG A 140 23.18 -1.10 -19.50
N HIS A 141 23.14 -2.22 -18.80
CA HIS A 141 23.24 -3.52 -19.45
C HIS A 141 21.84 -4.06 -19.79
N PRO A 142 21.74 -4.95 -20.79
CA PRO A 142 20.49 -5.59 -21.13
C PRO A 142 19.99 -6.42 -19.94
N LYS A 143 18.66 -6.45 -19.78
CA LYS A 143 17.97 -7.24 -18.75
C LYS A 143 17.69 -8.64 -19.27
N ILE A 144 17.40 -9.57 -18.36
CA ILE A 144 17.06 -10.94 -18.75
C ILE A 144 15.79 -10.97 -19.59
N GLU A 145 14.83 -10.06 -19.33
CA GLU A 145 13.60 -9.96 -20.13
C GLU A 145 13.83 -9.59 -21.61
N ASN A 146 15.04 -9.17 -21.99
CA ASN A 146 15.40 -8.95 -23.38
C ASN A 146 15.80 -10.24 -24.11
N TYR A 147 16.03 -11.33 -23.38
CA TYR A 147 16.50 -12.62 -23.89
C TYR A 147 15.47 -13.73 -23.68
N VAL A 148 14.67 -13.63 -22.61
CA VAL A 148 13.69 -14.66 -22.23
C VAL A 148 12.33 -14.03 -21.96
N SER A 149 11.26 -14.67 -22.40
CA SER A 149 9.89 -14.26 -22.09
C SER A 149 9.50 -14.71 -20.70
N PHE A 150 8.88 -13.81 -19.94
CA PHE A 150 8.31 -14.09 -18.63
C PHE A 150 6.79 -14.14 -18.73
N ASP A 151 6.16 -15.10 -18.06
CA ASP A 151 4.70 -15.16 -17.95
C ASP A 151 4.21 -14.14 -16.91
N TYR A 152 4.99 -13.94 -15.84
CA TYR A 152 4.77 -12.85 -14.89
C TYR A 152 6.08 -12.18 -14.47
N LYS A 153 6.00 -10.87 -14.21
CA LYS A 153 7.09 -9.99 -13.85
C LYS A 153 6.76 -9.26 -12.55
N LEU A 154 7.66 -9.33 -11.58
CA LEU A 154 7.57 -8.64 -10.30
C LEU A 154 8.67 -7.58 -10.19
N PRO A 155 8.46 -6.34 -10.70
CA PRO A 155 9.48 -5.30 -10.79
C PRO A 155 9.66 -4.58 -9.44
N VAL A 156 9.98 -5.36 -8.41
CA VAL A 156 10.27 -4.88 -7.07
C VAL A 156 11.27 -5.80 -6.39
N CYS A 157 12.24 -5.21 -5.71
CA CYS A 157 13.13 -5.94 -4.81
C CYS A 157 12.28 -6.53 -3.68
N SER A 158 12.07 -7.84 -3.69
CA SER A 158 11.24 -8.53 -2.70
C SER A 158 12.00 -8.69 -1.37
N ALA A 159 12.04 -7.62 -0.58
CA ALA A 159 12.52 -7.71 0.81
C ALA A 159 11.55 -8.49 1.72
N ASN A 160 10.29 -8.66 1.30
CA ASN A 160 9.27 -9.35 2.06
C ASN A 160 9.01 -10.75 1.51
N GLN A 161 9.29 -11.76 2.34
CA GLN A 161 9.09 -13.16 2.01
C GLN A 161 7.60 -13.52 1.89
N GLU A 162 6.71 -12.87 2.67
CA GLU A 162 5.28 -13.12 2.63
C GLU A 162 4.65 -12.71 1.29
N GLY A 163 5.11 -11.59 0.72
CA GLY A 163 4.66 -11.17 -0.61
C GLY A 163 4.97 -12.21 -1.67
N LEU A 164 6.20 -12.72 -1.68
CA LEU A 164 6.61 -13.76 -2.63
C LEU A 164 5.83 -15.07 -2.42
N LYS A 165 5.60 -15.50 -1.17
CA LYS A 165 4.75 -16.65 -0.84
C LYS A 165 3.33 -16.48 -1.41
N ARG A 166 2.72 -15.31 -1.24
CA ARG A 166 1.38 -15.02 -1.77
C ARG A 166 1.35 -15.03 -3.30
N PHE A 167 2.37 -14.46 -3.93
CA PHE A 167 2.50 -14.46 -5.39
C PHE A 167 2.58 -15.88 -5.95
N ILE A 168 3.46 -16.72 -5.40
CA ILE A 168 3.61 -18.11 -5.82
C ILE A 168 2.31 -18.89 -5.63
N ARG A 169 1.63 -18.71 -4.47
CA ARG A 169 0.32 -19.34 -4.23
C ARG A 169 -0.74 -18.87 -5.22
N ALA A 170 -0.77 -17.59 -5.57
CA ALA A 170 -1.67 -17.05 -6.58
C ALA A 170 -1.37 -17.68 -7.96
N THR A 171 -0.09 -17.81 -8.34
CA THR A 171 0.33 -18.50 -9.57
C THR A 171 -0.14 -19.95 -9.61
N LEU A 172 0.11 -20.72 -8.54
CA LEU A 172 -0.31 -22.13 -8.44
C LEU A 172 -1.83 -22.32 -8.47
N ARG A 173 -2.60 -21.31 -8.05
CA ARG A 173 -4.06 -21.31 -8.05
C ARG A 173 -4.68 -20.66 -9.28
N GLU A 174 -3.86 -20.16 -10.20
CA GLU A 174 -4.31 -19.39 -11.36
C GLU A 174 -5.23 -18.22 -10.99
N ASP A 175 -4.92 -17.51 -9.90
CA ASP A 175 -5.69 -16.33 -9.46
C ASP A 175 -5.44 -15.15 -10.40
N THR A 176 -6.20 -15.11 -11.50
CA THR A 176 -6.04 -14.14 -12.58
C THR A 176 -6.23 -12.71 -12.11
N GLY A 177 -7.16 -12.44 -11.19
CA GLY A 177 -7.39 -11.09 -10.65
C GLY A 177 -6.21 -10.59 -9.81
N TYR A 178 -5.60 -11.46 -9.00
CA TYR A 178 -4.37 -11.09 -8.27
C TYR A 178 -3.18 -10.88 -9.22
N LEU A 179 -3.07 -11.72 -10.26
CA LEU A 179 -1.90 -11.81 -11.12
C LEU A 179 -1.91 -10.86 -12.32
N GLU A 180 -3.05 -10.28 -12.70
CA GLU A 180 -3.22 -9.57 -13.98
C GLU A 180 -2.17 -8.48 -14.20
N TYR A 181 -1.93 -7.63 -13.19
CA TYR A 181 -0.92 -6.57 -13.28
C TYR A 181 0.49 -7.10 -13.56
N PHE A 182 0.81 -8.28 -13.05
CA PHE A 182 2.14 -8.86 -13.14
C PHE A 182 2.41 -9.50 -14.51
N LYS A 183 1.42 -9.65 -15.39
CA LYS A 183 1.65 -10.12 -16.77
C LYS A 183 2.51 -9.13 -17.57
N ASP A 184 2.17 -7.84 -17.49
CA ASP A 184 2.89 -6.77 -18.18
C ASP A 184 2.90 -5.46 -17.37
N PRO A 185 3.73 -5.38 -16.32
CA PRO A 185 3.79 -4.21 -15.46
C PRO A 185 4.41 -3.01 -16.18
N GLY A 186 3.65 -1.92 -16.28
CA GLY A 186 4.04 -0.76 -17.10
C GLY A 186 5.01 0.27 -16.48
N ALA A 187 5.37 0.17 -15.21
CA ALA A 187 6.31 1.10 -14.54
C ALA A 187 6.89 0.53 -13.23
N SER A 188 7.99 1.12 -12.76
CA SER A 188 8.67 0.71 -11.51
C SER A 188 9.06 1.88 -10.59
N THR A 189 8.66 3.12 -10.90
CA THR A 189 8.96 4.29 -10.08
C THR A 189 7.73 5.18 -9.91
N ILE A 190 7.61 5.84 -8.76
CA ILE A 190 6.48 6.73 -8.47
C ILE A 190 6.49 8.03 -9.27
N ASN A 191 7.58 8.37 -9.97
CA ASN A 191 7.64 9.58 -10.78
C ASN A 191 6.51 9.65 -11.81
N VAL A 192 6.15 8.51 -12.41
CA VAL A 192 5.02 8.45 -13.36
C VAL A 192 3.69 8.86 -12.71
N ILE A 193 3.51 8.59 -11.41
CA ILE A 193 2.32 8.99 -10.64
C ILE A 193 2.31 10.49 -10.38
N THR A 194 3.44 11.06 -9.98
CA THR A 194 3.55 12.49 -9.67
C THR A 194 3.48 13.36 -10.93
N GLU A 195 4.16 12.96 -12.00
CA GLU A 195 4.15 13.66 -13.30
C GLU A 195 2.77 13.62 -13.96
N ALA A 196 1.99 12.56 -13.71
CA ALA A 196 0.60 12.44 -14.16
C ALA A 196 -0.42 13.11 -13.22
N GLU A 197 0.03 13.86 -12.20
CA GLU A 197 -0.83 14.54 -11.22
C GLU A 197 -1.81 13.61 -10.48
N CYS A 198 -1.48 12.31 -10.43
CA CYS A 198 -2.28 11.27 -9.78
C CYS A 198 -1.96 11.12 -8.28
N CYS A 199 -0.88 11.74 -7.81
CA CYS A 199 -0.39 11.58 -6.43
C CYS A 199 -1.33 12.22 -5.40
N MET A 200 -1.78 11.42 -4.43
CA MET A 200 -2.64 11.86 -3.31
C MET A 200 -1.85 12.41 -2.10
N GLY A 201 -0.52 12.27 -2.09
CA GLY A 201 0.35 12.66 -0.97
C GLY A 201 0.16 11.81 0.31
N CYS A 202 -0.29 10.56 0.19
CA CYS A 202 -0.68 9.71 1.32
C CYS A 202 0.46 9.20 2.22
N GLY A 203 1.70 9.15 1.73
CA GLY A 203 2.83 8.62 2.51
C GLY A 203 3.31 7.22 2.13
N THR A 204 2.56 6.44 1.34
CA THR A 204 2.86 5.01 1.11
C THR A 204 4.25 4.76 0.54
N CYS A 205 4.69 5.60 -0.40
CA CYS A 205 5.97 5.42 -1.04
C CYS A 205 7.15 5.69 -0.11
N GLY A 206 7.05 6.68 0.78
CA GLY A 206 8.08 6.91 1.80
C GLY A 206 8.07 5.84 2.89
N MET A 207 6.89 5.33 3.27
CA MET A 207 6.74 4.19 4.18
C MET A 207 7.44 2.94 3.62
N ALA A 208 7.26 2.66 2.33
CA ALA A 208 7.84 1.51 1.66
C ALA A 208 9.33 1.69 1.28
N CYS A 209 9.89 2.91 1.37
CA CYS A 209 11.22 3.18 0.87
C CYS A 209 12.31 2.57 1.79
N PRO A 210 13.10 1.59 1.31
CA PRO A 210 14.07 0.89 2.15
C PRO A 210 15.29 1.74 2.53
N THR A 211 15.66 2.71 1.68
CA THR A 211 16.85 3.56 1.85
C THR A 211 16.55 4.93 2.42
N GLY A 212 15.27 5.25 2.66
CA GLY A 212 14.87 6.60 3.09
C GLY A 212 15.04 7.68 2.01
N ALA A 213 15.17 7.30 0.74
CA ALA A 213 15.39 8.22 -0.39
C ALA A 213 14.18 9.13 -0.71
N ILE A 214 13.06 9.03 0.00
CA ILE A 214 11.83 9.78 -0.31
C ILE A 214 11.51 10.71 0.85
N SER A 215 11.60 12.02 0.60
CA SER A 215 11.12 13.08 1.48
C SER A 215 9.80 13.66 0.96
N TYR A 216 9.13 14.49 1.75
CA TYR A 216 7.91 15.19 1.34
C TYR A 216 8.12 16.69 1.35
N VAL A 217 7.99 17.33 0.19
CA VAL A 217 8.05 18.78 0.00
C VAL A 217 6.70 19.23 -0.51
N GLU A 218 6.08 20.22 0.13
CA GLU A 218 4.72 20.67 -0.20
C GLU A 218 3.71 19.51 -0.29
N GLN A 219 3.82 18.54 0.64
CA GLN A 219 2.96 17.36 0.72
C GLN A 219 3.01 16.46 -0.54
N ARG A 220 4.11 16.53 -1.30
CA ARG A 220 4.42 15.66 -2.44
C ARG A 220 5.75 14.95 -2.25
N PRO A 221 5.87 13.69 -2.69
CA PRO A 221 7.11 12.94 -2.54
C PRO A 221 8.19 13.52 -3.44
N ARG A 222 9.41 13.66 -2.91
CA ARG A 222 10.63 14.02 -3.64
C ARG A 222 11.64 12.91 -3.46
N ILE A 223 12.09 12.33 -4.57
CA ILE A 223 13.10 11.27 -4.57
C ILE A 223 14.50 11.89 -4.61
N ASP A 224 15.35 11.50 -3.66
CA ASP A 224 16.78 11.70 -3.74
C ASP A 224 17.40 10.64 -4.66
N ALA A 225 17.90 11.07 -5.81
CA ALA A 225 18.47 10.19 -6.82
C ALA A 225 19.82 9.58 -6.42
N GLU A 226 20.52 10.14 -5.44
CA GLU A 226 21.80 9.63 -4.95
C GLU A 226 21.60 8.51 -3.92
N VAL A 227 20.48 8.54 -3.18
CA VAL A 227 20.10 7.52 -2.19
C VAL A 227 19.18 6.44 -2.78
N CYS A 228 18.47 6.74 -3.87
CA CYS A 228 17.52 5.81 -4.48
C CYS A 228 18.21 4.66 -5.22
N ILE A 229 17.91 3.43 -4.79
CA ILE A 229 18.40 2.20 -5.40
C ILE A 229 17.47 1.63 -6.50
N LYS A 230 16.44 2.38 -6.90
CA LYS A 230 15.44 1.97 -7.92
C LYS A 230 14.84 0.58 -7.67
N CYS A 231 14.48 0.30 -6.42
CA CYS A 231 14.00 -1.02 -6.00
C CYS A 231 12.54 -1.33 -6.38
N GLY A 232 11.76 -0.41 -6.94
CA GLY A 232 10.35 -0.67 -7.31
C GLY A 232 9.33 -0.57 -6.18
N ALA A 233 9.75 -0.67 -4.91
CA ALA A 233 8.84 -0.75 -3.75
C ALA A 233 7.85 0.43 -3.68
N CYS A 234 8.32 1.65 -3.98
CA CYS A 234 7.49 2.85 -3.94
C CYS A 234 6.32 2.79 -4.94
N PHE A 235 6.54 2.23 -6.14
CA PHE A 235 5.50 2.14 -7.18
C PHE A 235 4.54 0.99 -6.92
N ILE A 236 5.07 -0.19 -6.58
CA ILE A 236 4.26 -1.37 -6.29
C ILE A 236 3.31 -1.09 -5.13
N GLN A 237 3.76 -0.40 -4.09
CA GLN A 237 2.92 -0.08 -2.93
C GLN A 237 1.96 1.10 -3.16
N CYS A 238 2.15 1.92 -4.20
CA CYS A 238 1.33 3.09 -4.41
C CYS A 238 -0.14 2.70 -4.69
N PRO A 239 -1.15 3.22 -3.96
CA PRO A 239 -2.56 2.96 -4.27
C PRO A 239 -3.04 3.62 -5.57
N ARG A 240 -2.17 4.39 -6.23
CA ARG A 240 -2.42 5.02 -7.53
C ARG A 240 -1.62 4.39 -8.68
N SER A 241 -0.97 3.24 -8.44
CA SER A 241 -0.49 2.37 -9.52
C SER A 241 -1.60 1.39 -9.92
N PHE A 242 -1.32 0.09 -9.97
CA PHE A 242 -2.36 -0.91 -10.15
C PHE A 242 -3.20 -1.05 -8.88
N PHE A 243 -4.52 -1.15 -9.00
CA PHE A 243 -5.40 -1.24 -7.84
C PHE A 243 -6.74 -1.85 -8.24
N SER A 244 -7.03 -3.07 -7.77
CA SER A 244 -8.30 -3.75 -8.02
C SER A 244 -9.15 -3.75 -6.75
N ASN A 245 -10.17 -2.88 -6.70
CA ASN A 245 -11.01 -2.76 -5.50
C ASN A 245 -11.69 -4.09 -5.16
N SER A 246 -12.07 -4.87 -6.18
CA SER A 246 -12.67 -6.18 -6.04
C SER A 246 -11.70 -7.18 -5.40
N VAL A 247 -10.44 -7.25 -5.86
CA VAL A 247 -9.41 -8.10 -5.23
C VAL A 247 -9.17 -7.69 -3.77
N LEU A 248 -9.04 -6.39 -3.50
CA LEU A 248 -8.81 -5.90 -2.14
C LEU A 248 -10.00 -6.18 -1.20
N SER A 249 -11.24 -5.97 -1.67
CA SER A 249 -12.46 -6.24 -0.90
C SER A 249 -12.62 -7.72 -0.62
N LEU A 250 -12.42 -8.59 -1.61
CA LEU A 250 -12.52 -10.04 -1.46
C LEU A 250 -11.47 -10.57 -0.48
N ASN A 251 -10.22 -10.10 -0.58
CA ASN A 251 -9.16 -10.51 0.36
C ASN A 251 -9.45 -10.04 1.78
N ARG A 252 -10.01 -8.84 1.96
CA ARG A 252 -10.22 -8.25 3.28
C ARG A 252 -11.51 -8.72 3.97
N PHE A 253 -12.58 -8.92 3.20
CA PHE A 253 -13.93 -9.14 3.72
C PHE A 253 -14.57 -10.45 3.25
N GLN A 254 -13.96 -11.17 2.30
CA GLN A 254 -14.55 -12.34 1.62
C GLN A 254 -15.91 -12.01 0.98
N ASN A 255 -16.10 -10.74 0.62
CA ASN A 255 -17.33 -10.23 0.03
C ASN A 255 -16.98 -9.20 -1.07
N PRO A 256 -17.76 -9.15 -2.16
CA PRO A 256 -17.62 -8.09 -3.15
C PRO A 256 -17.99 -6.73 -2.53
N PRO A 257 -17.46 -5.62 -3.05
CA PRO A 257 -17.81 -4.29 -2.58
C PRO A 257 -19.25 -3.91 -2.98
N ASP A 258 -19.99 -3.24 -2.09
CA ASP A 258 -21.20 -2.50 -2.50
C ASP A 258 -20.83 -1.36 -3.47
N PRO A 259 -21.61 -1.13 -4.55
CA PRO A 259 -21.27 -0.13 -5.57
C PRO A 259 -21.09 1.30 -5.05
N LEU A 260 -21.80 1.67 -3.97
CA LEU A 260 -21.80 3.03 -3.44
C LEU A 260 -20.96 3.16 -2.17
N LEU A 261 -21.19 2.31 -1.18
CA LEU A 261 -20.61 2.44 0.16
C LEU A 261 -19.51 1.42 0.47
N GLY A 262 -19.20 0.51 -0.47
CA GLY A 262 -18.37 -0.66 -0.21
C GLY A 262 -19.00 -1.61 0.82
N PHE A 263 -18.38 -2.76 1.05
CA PHE A 263 -18.92 -3.73 2.02
C PHE A 263 -18.95 -3.14 3.43
N TYR A 264 -20.10 -3.24 4.10
CA TYR A 264 -20.26 -2.96 5.53
C TYR A 264 -21.27 -3.94 6.13
N ARG A 265 -21.12 -4.21 7.43
CA ARG A 265 -21.96 -5.14 8.19
C ARG A 265 -23.08 -4.42 8.91
N GLU A 266 -22.75 -3.29 9.54
CA GLU A 266 -23.66 -2.52 10.38
C GLU A 266 -23.38 -1.02 10.22
N ALA A 267 -24.42 -0.21 10.38
CA ALA A 267 -24.36 1.23 10.30
C ALA A 267 -25.06 1.86 11.51
N TYR A 268 -24.41 2.84 12.14
CA TYR A 268 -24.87 3.47 13.37
C TYR A 268 -24.77 5.00 13.32
N SER A 269 -25.65 5.66 14.05
CA SER A 269 -25.49 7.05 14.50
C SER A 269 -24.91 7.02 15.91
N ALA A 270 -23.78 7.71 16.14
CA ALA A 270 -23.08 7.60 17.41
C ALA A 270 -22.41 8.89 17.87
N ARG A 271 -22.30 9.05 19.19
CA ARG A 271 -21.66 10.19 19.85
C ARG A 271 -20.95 9.77 21.14
N THR A 272 -19.80 10.39 21.42
CA THR A 272 -19.07 10.21 22.68
C THR A 272 -19.86 10.70 23.89
N GLN A 273 -19.69 10.03 25.03
CA GLN A 273 -20.18 10.50 26.33
C GLN A 273 -19.13 11.30 27.12
N ASP A 274 -17.87 11.32 26.67
CA ASP A 274 -16.80 12.07 27.33
C ASP A 274 -16.89 13.56 26.97
N SER A 275 -17.29 14.38 27.95
CA SER A 275 -17.41 15.83 27.81
C SER A 275 -16.12 16.54 27.38
N ARG A 276 -14.94 15.97 27.67
CA ARG A 276 -13.65 16.51 27.24
C ARG A 276 -13.47 16.33 25.74
N ILE A 277 -13.86 15.16 25.22
CA ILE A 277 -13.79 14.85 23.79
C ILE A 277 -14.83 15.66 23.02
N MET A 278 -16.05 15.77 23.54
CA MET A 278 -17.15 16.51 22.90
C MET A 278 -16.82 18.00 22.67
N LYS A 279 -16.03 18.63 23.56
CA LYS A 279 -15.60 20.03 23.43
C LYS A 279 -14.63 20.25 22.26
N ILE A 280 -13.80 19.26 21.95
CA ILE A 280 -12.70 19.39 20.97
C ILE A 280 -13.02 18.70 19.64
N SER A 281 -14.00 17.80 19.60
CA SER A 281 -14.33 17.03 18.40
C SER A 281 -14.86 17.91 17.27
N GLN A 282 -14.71 17.41 16.04
CA GLN A 282 -15.34 18.00 14.88
C GLN A 282 -16.85 17.72 14.87
N ASP A 283 -17.20 16.46 15.14
CA ASP A 283 -18.56 15.91 15.10
C ASP A 283 -18.80 15.11 16.41
N GLY A 284 -19.29 13.87 16.33
CA GLY A 284 -19.59 13.01 17.48
C GLY A 284 -18.40 12.48 18.29
N GLY A 285 -17.16 12.84 17.94
CA GLY A 285 -15.97 12.47 18.73
C GLY A 285 -15.64 10.97 18.71
N ILE A 286 -16.21 10.21 17.76
CA ILE A 286 -16.09 8.75 17.70
C ILE A 286 -14.65 8.28 17.46
N VAL A 287 -13.92 8.88 16.51
CA VAL A 287 -12.54 8.46 16.21
C VAL A 287 -11.64 8.62 17.45
N THR A 288 -11.69 9.77 18.11
CA THR A 288 -10.92 10.03 19.33
C THR A 288 -11.29 9.07 20.46
N THR A 289 -12.59 8.83 20.68
CA THR A 289 -13.06 7.91 21.72
C THR A 289 -12.65 6.47 21.44
N LEU A 290 -12.74 6.04 20.18
CA LEU A 290 -12.32 4.71 19.72
C LEU A 290 -10.81 4.52 19.89
N LEU A 291 -9.98 5.49 19.51
CA LEU A 291 -8.54 5.40 19.73
C LEU A 291 -8.18 5.32 21.22
N CYS A 292 -8.84 6.11 22.07
CA CYS A 292 -8.66 6.01 23.52
C CYS A 292 -9.05 4.63 24.04
N TYR A 293 -10.14 4.05 23.53
CA TYR A 293 -10.57 2.70 23.87
C TYR A 293 -9.54 1.65 23.43
N LEU A 294 -9.09 1.69 22.17
CA LEU A 294 -8.10 0.76 21.63
C LEU A 294 -6.78 0.74 22.43
N LEU A 295 -6.31 1.90 22.88
CA LEU A 295 -5.10 2.02 23.69
C LEU A 295 -5.32 1.54 25.14
N ARG A 296 -6.44 1.91 25.77
CA ARG A 296 -6.75 1.51 27.16
C ARG A 296 -6.96 0.00 27.29
N GLU A 297 -7.67 -0.60 26.34
CA GLU A 297 -7.92 -2.04 26.29
C GLU A 297 -6.73 -2.83 25.72
N GLN A 298 -5.61 -2.16 25.41
CA GLN A 298 -4.40 -2.77 24.86
C GLN A 298 -4.63 -3.60 23.58
N ILE A 299 -5.68 -3.28 22.84
CA ILE A 299 -5.94 -3.81 21.49
C ILE A 299 -4.86 -3.27 20.55
N CYS A 300 -4.47 -2.01 20.76
CA CYS A 300 -3.37 -1.34 20.09
C CYS A 300 -2.38 -0.78 21.11
N ASP A 301 -1.10 -0.75 20.76
CA ASP A 301 -0.01 -0.19 21.58
C ASP A 301 0.37 1.24 21.16
N ALA A 302 0.04 1.62 19.92
CA ALA A 302 0.17 2.98 19.42
C ALA A 302 -0.93 3.29 18.40
N ALA A 303 -1.15 4.58 18.14
CA ALA A 303 -1.97 5.06 17.05
C ALA A 303 -1.21 6.08 16.19
N VAL A 304 -1.46 6.05 14.89
CA VAL A 304 -0.95 7.03 13.92
C VAL A 304 -2.06 8.00 13.58
N VAL A 305 -1.83 9.27 13.88
CA VAL A 305 -2.78 10.37 13.72
C VAL A 305 -2.13 11.57 13.05
N SER A 306 -2.93 12.52 12.59
CA SER A 306 -2.44 13.82 12.10
C SER A 306 -2.51 14.85 13.22
N VAL A 307 -1.39 15.51 13.51
CA VAL A 307 -1.33 16.62 14.49
C VAL A 307 -0.95 17.92 13.78
N SER A 308 -1.31 19.03 14.41
CA SER A 308 -0.77 20.34 14.07
C SER A 308 0.26 20.73 15.13
N ARG A 309 1.48 21.13 14.72
CA ARG A 309 2.53 21.56 15.67
C ARG A 309 2.46 23.06 15.96
N HIS A 310 2.53 23.87 14.91
CA HIS A 310 2.44 25.33 14.98
C HIS A 310 1.43 25.83 13.94
N GLY A 311 0.29 26.34 14.41
CA GLY A 311 -0.83 26.71 13.54
C GLY A 311 -1.35 25.50 12.76
N TRP A 312 -1.13 25.51 11.44
CA TRP A 312 -1.57 24.46 10.51
C TRP A 312 -0.41 23.70 9.84
N ASP A 313 0.80 23.78 10.41
CA ASP A 313 1.87 22.84 10.08
C ASP A 313 1.49 21.44 10.57
N THR A 314 1.18 20.56 9.61
CA THR A 314 0.58 19.25 9.88
C THR A 314 1.51 18.11 9.55
N VAL A 315 1.63 17.18 10.49
CA VAL A 315 2.52 16.02 10.36
C VAL A 315 1.85 14.75 10.87
N PRO A 316 2.26 13.57 10.37
CA PRO A 316 1.96 12.33 11.04
C PRO A 316 2.64 12.28 12.41
N GLU A 317 1.90 11.84 13.43
CA GLU A 317 2.43 11.63 14.77
C GLU A 317 2.00 10.28 15.33
N VAL A 318 2.88 9.70 16.14
CA VAL A 318 2.64 8.45 16.85
C VAL A 318 2.22 8.81 18.26
N VAL A 319 1.03 8.37 18.66
CA VAL A 319 0.46 8.62 19.99
C VAL A 319 0.24 7.30 20.71
N THR A 320 0.46 7.30 22.02
CA THR A 320 0.42 6.10 22.87
C THR A 320 -0.49 6.26 24.08
N THR A 321 -0.88 7.50 24.39
CA THR A 321 -1.76 7.80 25.52
C THR A 321 -3.06 8.46 25.07
N PRO A 322 -4.18 8.27 25.79
CA PRO A 322 -5.41 9.02 25.53
C PRO A 322 -5.20 10.54 25.48
N GLU A 323 -4.35 11.08 26.36
CA GLU A 323 -4.04 12.52 26.43
C GLU A 323 -3.37 13.02 25.14
N GLU A 324 -2.48 12.24 24.55
CA GLU A 324 -1.89 12.54 23.23
C GLU A 324 -2.92 12.44 22.10
N VAL A 325 -3.83 11.45 22.14
CA VAL A 325 -4.93 11.32 21.17
C VAL A 325 -5.83 12.56 21.20
N LEU A 326 -6.17 13.08 22.39
CA LEU A 326 -7.00 14.28 22.53
C LEU A 326 -6.35 15.50 21.86
N LYS A 327 -5.03 15.67 21.96
CA LYS A 327 -4.30 16.77 21.29
C LYS A 327 -4.37 16.70 19.77
N ALA A 328 -4.57 15.51 19.20
CA ALA A 328 -4.68 15.31 17.75
C ALA A 328 -6.07 15.60 17.19
N ALA A 329 -7.10 15.78 18.02
CA ALA A 329 -8.48 15.91 17.60
C ALA A 329 -8.74 17.10 16.65
N GLY A 330 -9.84 17.02 15.90
CA GLY A 330 -10.26 18.04 14.94
C GLY A 330 -9.71 17.80 13.52
N THR A 331 -10.51 18.15 12.52
CA THR A 331 -10.20 17.90 11.11
C THR A 331 -9.18 18.90 10.57
N LYS A 332 -8.17 18.39 9.86
CA LYS A 332 -7.21 19.19 9.11
C LYS A 332 -7.51 18.98 7.64
N TYR A 333 -8.09 19.98 6.96
CA TYR A 333 -8.44 19.90 5.53
C TYR A 333 -7.21 20.11 4.64
N THR A 334 -6.10 19.48 5.01
CA THR A 334 -4.87 19.49 4.21
C THR A 334 -4.24 18.10 4.13
N VAL A 335 -3.37 17.90 3.14
CA VAL A 335 -2.74 16.60 2.89
C VAL A 335 -1.67 16.30 3.93
N VAL A 336 -1.84 15.22 4.68
CA VAL A 336 -0.81 14.73 5.61
C VAL A 336 -0.35 13.35 5.15
N PRO A 337 0.97 13.08 5.02
CA PRO A 337 1.46 11.78 4.59
C PRO A 337 1.40 10.75 5.72
N ASN A 338 0.19 10.44 6.24
CA ASN A 338 -0.02 9.64 7.45
C ASN A 338 0.65 8.26 7.43
N LEU A 339 0.84 7.64 6.26
CA LEU A 339 1.46 6.31 6.18
C LEU A 339 2.94 6.34 6.59
N MET A 340 3.60 7.49 6.54
CA MET A 340 4.93 7.67 7.14
C MET A 340 4.92 7.45 8.65
N GLY A 341 3.80 7.75 9.32
CA GLY A 341 3.62 7.51 10.74
C GLY A 341 3.61 6.03 11.10
N ILE A 342 3.17 5.14 10.20
CA ILE A 342 3.22 3.68 10.40
C ILE A 342 4.68 3.23 10.44
N LYS A 343 5.49 3.67 9.46
CA LYS A 343 6.93 3.40 9.45
C LYS A 343 7.59 3.94 10.73
N LYS A 344 7.28 5.18 11.12
CA LYS A 344 7.79 5.78 12.35
C LYS A 344 7.43 4.94 13.59
N ALA A 345 6.17 4.53 13.73
CA ALA A 345 5.72 3.72 14.86
C ALA A 345 6.41 2.34 14.88
N ALA A 346 6.49 1.69 13.73
CA ALA A 346 7.14 0.39 13.61
C ALA A 346 8.65 0.46 13.91
N ASP A 347 9.34 1.51 13.45
CA ASP A 347 10.76 1.75 13.73
C ASP A 347 10.99 2.13 15.21
N GLN A 348 9.97 2.64 15.91
CA GLN A 348 9.97 2.86 17.37
C GLN A 348 9.69 1.59 18.18
N GLY A 349 9.38 0.46 17.54
CA GLY A 349 9.17 -0.83 18.19
C GLY A 349 7.72 -1.17 18.54
N TYR A 350 6.74 -0.38 18.08
CA TYR A 350 5.32 -0.73 18.24
C TYR A 350 4.91 -1.84 17.28
N GLU A 351 4.06 -2.76 17.73
CA GLU A 351 3.65 -3.98 17.02
C GLU A 351 2.14 -4.04 16.75
N LYS A 352 1.32 -3.25 17.45
CA LYS A 352 -0.14 -3.22 17.30
C LYS A 352 -0.64 -1.80 17.02
N ILE A 353 -0.36 -1.31 15.82
CA ILE A 353 -0.62 0.07 15.42
C ILE A 353 -2.08 0.25 14.97
N ALA A 354 -2.80 1.18 15.60
CA ALA A 354 -4.03 1.74 15.05
C ALA A 354 -3.70 2.83 14.02
N PHE A 355 -4.30 2.77 12.84
CA PHE A 355 -4.11 3.76 11.79
C PHE A 355 -5.40 4.56 11.56
N VAL A 356 -5.31 5.90 11.55
CA VAL A 356 -6.39 6.78 11.12
C VAL A 356 -6.02 7.48 9.83
N GLY A 357 -6.89 7.37 8.83
CA GLY A 357 -6.71 8.07 7.57
C GLY A 357 -7.99 8.36 6.81
N VAL A 358 -7.85 9.08 5.71
CA VAL A 358 -8.91 9.25 4.71
C VAL A 358 -8.88 8.06 3.73
N PRO A 359 -9.87 7.89 2.84
CA PRO A 359 -10.01 6.66 2.05
C PRO A 359 -8.77 6.29 1.23
N CYS A 360 -8.09 7.25 0.62
CA CYS A 360 -6.88 6.97 -0.17
C CYS A 360 -5.66 6.52 0.66
N GLN A 361 -5.61 6.90 1.93
CA GLN A 361 -4.58 6.44 2.85
C GLN A 361 -4.90 5.00 3.29
N VAL A 362 -6.18 4.71 3.56
CA VAL A 362 -6.68 3.35 3.84
C VAL A 362 -6.42 2.43 2.65
N GLN A 363 -6.66 2.87 1.42
CA GLN A 363 -6.29 2.15 0.20
C GLN A 363 -4.80 1.80 0.16
N GLY A 364 -3.93 2.72 0.59
CA GLY A 364 -2.49 2.45 0.71
C GLY A 364 -2.19 1.36 1.74
N VAL A 365 -2.80 1.43 2.93
CA VAL A 365 -2.65 0.42 3.99
C VAL A 365 -3.09 -0.96 3.51
N VAL A 366 -4.28 -1.07 2.94
CA VAL A 366 -4.84 -2.36 2.50
C VAL A 366 -4.10 -2.90 1.30
N LYS A 367 -3.63 -2.04 0.39
CA LYS A 367 -2.79 -2.49 -0.72
C LYS A 367 -1.48 -3.12 -0.21
N THR A 368 -0.83 -2.52 0.78
CA THR A 368 0.38 -3.10 1.40
C THR A 368 0.09 -4.41 2.11
N ASP A 369 -1.09 -4.56 2.71
CA ASP A 369 -1.51 -5.84 3.28
C ASP A 369 -1.69 -6.91 2.19
N VAL A 370 -2.40 -6.63 1.10
CA VAL A 370 -2.69 -7.62 0.02
C VAL A 370 -1.46 -7.94 -0.84
N TYR A 371 -0.68 -6.92 -1.17
CA TYR A 371 0.53 -7.00 -1.99
C TYR A 371 1.76 -6.53 -1.19
N PRO A 372 2.24 -7.27 -0.18
CA PRO A 372 3.31 -6.82 0.71
C PRO A 372 4.71 -6.83 0.06
N PHE A 373 4.82 -6.61 -1.25
CA PHE A 373 6.10 -6.59 -1.96
C PHE A 373 6.91 -5.31 -1.68
N GLY A 374 8.13 -5.47 -1.18
CA GLY A 374 8.97 -4.33 -0.79
C GLY A 374 8.51 -3.64 0.51
N ASP A 375 7.45 -4.13 1.15
CA ASP A 375 7.08 -3.74 2.51
C ASP A 375 8.04 -4.39 3.52
N ARG A 376 8.48 -3.65 4.55
CA ARG A 376 9.41 -4.17 5.57
C ARG A 376 8.68 -4.71 6.81
N TYR A 377 7.64 -5.51 6.58
CA TYR A 377 6.76 -6.03 7.62
C TYR A 377 6.04 -4.92 8.41
N TYR A 378 5.83 -3.76 7.79
CA TYR A 378 5.05 -2.69 8.40
C TYR A 378 3.57 -3.03 8.34
N HIS A 379 3.10 -3.70 7.28
CA HIS A 379 1.70 -4.11 7.16
C HIS A 379 1.25 -5.02 8.30
N SER A 380 2.09 -5.96 8.72
CA SER A 380 1.77 -6.93 9.78
C SER A 380 1.63 -6.29 11.17
N LYS A 381 2.15 -5.07 11.35
CA LYS A 381 2.04 -4.31 12.60
C LYS A 381 0.77 -3.47 12.67
N ILE A 382 -0.02 -3.40 11.60
CA ILE A 382 -1.25 -2.59 11.56
C ILE A 382 -2.40 -3.40 12.16
N ALA A 383 -2.64 -3.18 13.46
CA ALA A 383 -3.68 -3.89 14.21
C ALA A 383 -5.09 -3.39 13.93
N PHE A 384 -5.30 -2.10 13.60
CA PHE A 384 -6.65 -1.56 13.38
C PHE A 384 -6.64 -0.38 12.41
N VAL A 385 -7.63 -0.29 11.51
CA VAL A 385 -7.71 0.72 10.45
C VAL A 385 -9.03 1.48 10.53
N VAL A 386 -8.96 2.76 10.84
CA VAL A 386 -10.11 3.67 10.87
C VAL A 386 -10.05 4.62 9.67
N SER A 387 -11.12 4.66 8.88
CA SER A 387 -11.26 5.69 7.85
C SER A 387 -12.15 6.83 8.31
N ILE A 388 -11.81 8.06 7.92
CA ILE A 388 -12.71 9.21 7.98
C ILE A 388 -13.31 9.41 6.58
N PHE A 389 -14.59 9.77 6.49
CA PHE A 389 -15.23 10.11 5.21
C PHE A 389 -14.51 11.31 4.58
N CYS A 390 -14.35 11.30 3.26
CA CYS A 390 -13.61 12.35 2.56
C CYS A 390 -14.22 12.61 1.18
N MET A 391 -14.61 13.85 0.92
CA MET A 391 -14.98 14.28 -0.43
C MET A 391 -13.73 14.68 -1.23
N GLU A 392 -13.03 15.71 -0.76
CA GLU A 392 -11.84 16.30 -1.39
C GLU A 392 -10.84 16.74 -0.30
N ASN A 393 -9.59 16.99 -0.70
CA ASN A 393 -8.53 17.48 0.19
C ASN A 393 -7.65 18.51 -0.52
N PHE A 394 -6.95 19.35 0.23
CA PHE A 394 -6.25 20.53 -0.26
C PHE A 394 -4.76 20.47 0.06
N LEU A 395 -3.92 20.89 -0.90
CA LEU A 395 -2.54 21.22 -0.56
C LEU A 395 -2.53 22.40 0.41
N PHE A 396 -1.57 22.44 1.33
CA PHE A 396 -1.49 23.49 2.34
C PHE A 396 -1.46 24.90 1.73
N GLY A 397 -0.68 25.09 0.66
CA GLY A 397 -0.65 26.34 -0.09
C GLY A 397 -2.02 26.72 -0.67
N ASN A 398 -2.79 25.75 -1.19
CA ASN A 398 -4.13 25.99 -1.70
C ASN A 398 -5.13 26.34 -0.59
N LEU A 399 -5.06 25.63 0.55
CA LEU A 399 -5.89 25.91 1.71
C LEU A 399 -5.62 27.32 2.26
N ARG A 400 -4.34 27.71 2.34
CA ARG A 400 -3.93 29.07 2.71
C ARG A 400 -4.55 30.10 1.77
N SER A 401 -4.43 29.91 0.45
CA SER A 401 -5.00 30.82 -0.55
C SER A 401 -6.52 30.96 -0.44
N ILE A 402 -7.24 29.87 -0.13
CA ILE A 402 -8.68 29.93 0.13
C ILE A 402 -8.98 30.84 1.32
N ILE A 403 -8.29 30.62 2.44
CA ILE A 403 -8.58 31.28 3.70
C ILE A 403 -8.19 32.75 3.63
N GLU A 404 -6.93 33.05 3.34
CA GLU A 404 -6.41 34.43 3.30
C GLU A 404 -7.13 35.23 2.21
N GLY A 405 -7.41 34.64 1.05
CA GLY A 405 -8.05 35.33 -0.06
C GLY A 405 -9.57 35.55 0.06
N LYS A 406 -10.27 34.83 0.96
CA LYS A 406 -11.74 34.98 1.14
C LYS A 406 -12.16 35.50 2.49
N THR A 407 -11.29 35.41 3.48
CA THR A 407 -11.60 35.83 4.84
C THR A 407 -10.73 37.01 5.27
N GLU A 408 -9.62 37.28 4.57
CA GLU A 408 -8.57 38.23 4.97
C GLU A 408 -7.94 37.89 6.34
N VAL A 409 -8.24 36.71 6.89
CA VAL A 409 -7.64 36.18 8.12
C VAL A 409 -6.34 35.45 7.77
N PRO A 410 -5.22 35.80 8.41
CA PRO A 410 -3.97 35.05 8.30
C PRO A 410 -4.17 33.57 8.68
N MET A 411 -3.49 32.66 7.98
CA MET A 411 -3.66 31.21 8.24
C MET A 411 -3.29 30.81 9.68
N ASP A 412 -2.30 31.46 10.28
CA ASP A 412 -1.88 31.28 11.68
C ASP A 412 -2.90 31.79 12.70
N GLU A 413 -3.78 32.71 12.31
CA GLU A 413 -4.90 33.19 13.12
C GLU A 413 -6.20 32.38 12.95
N THR A 414 -6.14 31.27 12.20
CA THR A 414 -7.27 30.36 12.02
C THR A 414 -7.32 29.30 13.11
N ASN A 415 -8.44 29.23 13.84
CA ASN A 415 -8.66 28.32 14.97
C ASN A 415 -9.32 26.99 14.56
N LYS A 416 -10.46 27.05 13.87
CA LYS A 416 -11.25 25.85 13.51
C LYS A 416 -11.85 26.01 12.12
N MET A 417 -11.99 24.89 11.42
CA MET A 417 -12.61 24.84 10.10
C MET A 417 -13.56 23.65 9.99
N GLY A 418 -14.51 23.70 9.07
CA GLY A 418 -15.41 22.59 8.82
C GLY A 418 -16.23 22.76 7.56
N ILE A 419 -16.89 21.68 7.15
CA ILE A 419 -17.83 21.67 6.03
C ILE A 419 -19.18 21.19 6.54
N SER A 420 -20.21 22.03 6.40
CA SER A 420 -21.58 21.65 6.71
C SER A 420 -22.55 22.44 5.85
N LYS A 421 -23.66 21.80 5.46
CA LYS A 421 -24.77 22.43 4.71
C LYS A 421 -24.27 23.20 3.46
N GLY A 422 -23.39 22.59 2.68
CA GLY A 422 -22.83 23.16 1.44
C GLY A 422 -21.88 24.35 1.62
N ARG A 423 -21.40 24.61 2.85
CA ARG A 423 -20.48 25.71 3.16
C ARG A 423 -19.23 25.18 3.87
N PHE A 424 -18.07 25.65 3.44
CA PHE A 424 -16.85 25.59 4.20
C PHE A 424 -16.81 26.79 5.15
N TRP A 425 -16.70 26.55 6.44
CA TRP A 425 -16.66 27.60 7.45
C TRP A 425 -15.28 27.63 8.12
N VAL A 426 -14.86 28.84 8.45
CA VAL A 426 -13.60 29.15 9.13
C VAL A 426 -13.92 29.97 10.36
N ARG A 427 -13.31 29.63 11.49
CA ARG A 427 -13.35 30.40 12.74
C ARG A 427 -11.94 30.87 13.05
N SER A 428 -11.77 32.17 13.19
CA SER A 428 -10.52 32.81 13.62
C SER A 428 -10.33 32.74 15.14
N LEU A 429 -9.14 33.06 15.62
CA LEU A 429 -8.81 33.09 17.06
C LEU A 429 -9.63 34.13 17.83
N ASP A 430 -9.98 35.26 17.21
CA ASP A 430 -10.84 36.31 17.77
C ASP A 430 -12.34 35.94 17.81
N GLY A 431 -12.71 34.77 17.25
CA GLY A 431 -14.07 34.24 17.26
C GLY A 431 -14.90 34.58 16.02
N ASN A 432 -14.40 35.39 15.08
CA ASN A 432 -15.11 35.67 13.83
C ASN A 432 -15.34 34.39 13.02
N GLN A 433 -16.48 34.34 12.32
CA GLN A 433 -16.87 33.18 11.50
C GLN A 433 -17.12 33.59 10.05
N PHE A 434 -16.48 32.86 9.14
CA PHE A 434 -16.58 33.07 7.71
C PHE A 434 -17.22 31.85 7.05
N ARG A 435 -18.00 32.05 5.98
CA ARG A 435 -18.67 30.97 5.25
C ARG A 435 -18.44 31.08 3.75
N ILE A 436 -17.69 30.13 3.21
CA ILE A 436 -17.32 30.03 1.81
C ILE A 436 -18.16 28.94 1.12
N PRO A 437 -18.73 29.17 -0.07
CA PRO A 437 -19.40 28.11 -0.83
C PRO A 437 -18.48 26.93 -1.12
N VAL A 438 -18.95 25.68 -0.93
CA VAL A 438 -18.14 24.47 -1.25
C VAL A 438 -17.70 24.45 -2.71
N LYS A 439 -18.58 24.89 -3.63
CA LYS A 439 -18.28 25.00 -5.07
C LYS A 439 -17.09 25.92 -5.37
N PHE A 440 -16.80 26.90 -4.51
CA PHE A 440 -15.63 27.75 -4.67
C PHE A 440 -14.35 27.01 -4.24
N ILE A 441 -14.35 26.38 -3.07
CA ILE A 441 -13.15 25.69 -2.59
C ILE A 441 -12.81 24.46 -3.43
N GLU A 442 -13.81 23.83 -4.05
CA GLU A 442 -13.65 22.70 -4.98
C GLU A 442 -12.63 22.99 -6.10
N THR A 443 -12.53 24.23 -6.57
CA THR A 443 -11.56 24.61 -7.63
C THR A 443 -10.11 24.60 -7.16
N TYR A 444 -9.88 24.56 -5.84
CA TYR A 444 -8.57 24.48 -5.19
C TYR A 444 -8.22 23.06 -4.72
N ALA A 445 -9.15 22.11 -4.84
CA ALA A 445 -8.91 20.72 -4.46
C ALA A 445 -7.72 20.15 -5.25
N GLN A 446 -6.94 19.27 -4.63
CA GLN A 446 -5.84 18.63 -5.34
C GLN A 446 -6.40 17.79 -6.51
N LYS A 447 -5.77 17.88 -7.68
CA LYS A 447 -6.24 17.22 -8.92
C LYS A 447 -6.50 15.73 -8.76
N SER A 448 -5.67 15.04 -7.99
CA SER A 448 -5.79 13.60 -7.74
C SER A 448 -7.12 13.20 -7.08
N CYS A 449 -7.78 14.11 -6.34
CA CYS A 449 -9.09 13.85 -5.75
C CYS A 449 -10.19 13.62 -6.80
N SER A 450 -10.03 14.17 -8.01
CA SER A 450 -10.96 13.93 -9.13
C SER A 450 -10.88 12.51 -9.70
N LEU A 451 -9.89 11.72 -9.27
CA LEU A 451 -9.69 10.32 -9.64
C LEU A 451 -10.03 9.34 -8.50
N CYS A 452 -10.53 9.86 -7.38
CA CYS A 452 -10.84 9.07 -6.19
C CYS A 452 -12.32 8.67 -6.21
N LEU A 453 -12.59 7.37 -6.23
CA LEU A 453 -13.95 6.81 -6.29
C LEU A 453 -14.46 6.33 -4.93
N ASP A 454 -13.71 6.57 -3.86
CA ASP A 454 -14.05 6.13 -2.51
C ASP A 454 -14.37 7.35 -1.64
N PHE A 455 -15.62 7.44 -1.17
CA PHE A 455 -16.08 8.50 -0.27
C PHE A 455 -15.93 8.14 1.21
N CYS A 456 -16.26 6.90 1.56
CA CYS A 456 -16.54 6.48 2.93
C CYS A 456 -15.52 5.48 3.48
N GLY A 457 -14.37 5.31 2.85
CA GLY A 457 -13.29 4.44 3.34
C GLY A 457 -13.66 2.98 3.27
N GLU A 458 -13.98 2.53 2.06
CA GLU A 458 -14.62 1.24 1.78
C GLU A 458 -13.84 0.03 2.29
N LEU A 459 -12.52 0.18 2.45
CA LEU A 459 -11.59 -0.88 2.85
C LEU A 459 -11.14 -0.81 4.33
N SER A 460 -11.74 0.03 5.16
CA SER A 460 -11.35 0.15 6.58
C SER A 460 -11.93 -0.96 7.47
N ASP A 461 -11.52 -1.01 8.74
CA ASP A 461 -12.21 -1.83 9.75
C ASP A 461 -13.49 -1.13 10.23
N ILE A 462 -13.38 0.17 10.47
CA ILE A 462 -14.48 1.08 10.80
C ILE A 462 -14.32 2.38 10.02
N SER A 463 -15.39 2.87 9.42
CA SER A 463 -15.44 4.20 8.83
C SER A 463 -16.31 5.14 9.66
N VAL A 464 -15.89 6.40 9.77
CA VAL A 464 -16.59 7.43 10.53
C VAL A 464 -16.76 8.69 9.68
N GLY A 465 -17.93 9.31 9.72
CA GLY A 465 -18.17 10.60 9.08
C GLY A 465 -19.31 11.37 9.71
N SER A 466 -19.46 12.64 9.32
CA SER A 466 -20.48 13.54 9.88
C SER A 466 -21.84 13.44 9.20
N VAL A 467 -21.86 13.04 7.92
CA VAL A 467 -23.07 13.04 7.10
C VAL A 467 -23.95 11.82 7.39
N GLY A 468 -25.26 12.01 7.40
CA GLY A 468 -26.26 10.98 7.66
C GLY A 468 -26.80 11.01 9.10
N THR A 469 -26.25 11.87 9.95
CA THR A 469 -26.63 12.01 11.36
C THR A 469 -26.89 13.47 11.73
N ALA A 470 -27.51 13.69 12.89
CA ALA A 470 -27.72 15.03 13.45
C ALA A 470 -26.39 15.71 13.84
N ASP A 471 -26.42 17.04 13.98
CA ASP A 471 -25.26 17.82 14.44
C ASP A 471 -24.78 17.30 15.81
N GLY A 472 -23.47 17.06 15.92
CA GLY A 472 -22.85 16.49 17.13
C GLY A 472 -22.88 14.95 17.20
N TYR A 473 -23.40 14.25 16.20
CA TYR A 473 -23.27 12.80 16.02
C TYR A 473 -22.36 12.49 14.84
N SER A 474 -21.98 11.23 14.71
CA SER A 474 -21.27 10.71 13.56
C SER A 474 -21.91 9.43 13.07
N THR A 475 -21.98 9.28 11.74
CA THR A 475 -22.19 8.00 11.09
C THR A 475 -20.99 7.12 11.34
N VAL A 476 -21.24 5.86 11.72
CA VAL A 476 -20.25 4.80 11.85
C VAL A 476 -20.64 3.62 10.98
N LEU A 477 -19.76 3.23 10.05
CA LEU A 477 -19.90 2.01 9.26
C LEU A 477 -18.91 0.97 9.77
N VAL A 478 -19.42 -0.15 10.27
CA VAL A 478 -18.62 -1.28 10.76
C VAL A 478 -18.43 -2.27 9.63
N ARG A 479 -17.18 -2.58 9.25
CA ARG A 479 -16.88 -3.29 7.99
C ARG A 479 -16.24 -4.65 8.21
N SER A 480 -15.03 -4.66 8.75
CA SER A 480 -14.29 -5.91 8.93
C SER A 480 -14.82 -6.71 10.10
N GLU A 481 -14.55 -8.01 10.10
CA GLU A 481 -14.85 -8.88 11.24
C GLU A 481 -14.14 -8.40 12.52
N LYS A 482 -12.90 -7.94 12.39
CA LYS A 482 -12.15 -7.31 13.48
C LYS A 482 -12.83 -6.01 13.96
N GLY A 483 -13.29 -5.18 13.03
CA GLY A 483 -14.07 -3.97 13.32
C GLY A 483 -15.34 -4.28 14.09
N LYS A 484 -16.10 -5.31 13.68
CA LYS A 484 -17.30 -5.80 14.37
C LYS A 484 -17.01 -6.19 15.81
N ARG A 485 -16.01 -7.05 16.03
CA ARG A 485 -15.63 -7.53 17.38
C ARG A 485 -15.29 -6.39 18.31
N VAL A 486 -14.46 -5.44 17.87
CA VAL A 486 -14.10 -4.26 18.68
C VAL A 486 -15.32 -3.36 18.90
N PHE A 487 -16.13 -3.14 17.87
CA PHE A 487 -17.27 -2.22 17.93
C PHE A 487 -18.39 -2.71 18.86
N ASP A 488 -18.61 -4.03 18.95
CA ASP A 488 -19.67 -4.61 19.80
C ASP A 488 -19.49 -4.31 21.30
N ASP A 489 -18.24 -4.21 21.75
CA ASP A 489 -17.93 -3.76 23.11
C ASP A 489 -17.81 -2.25 23.20
N PHE A 490 -17.14 -1.61 22.24
CA PHE A 490 -16.97 -0.16 22.21
C PHE A 490 -18.31 0.59 22.21
N LYS A 491 -19.34 0.10 21.49
CA LYS A 491 -20.65 0.74 21.40
C LYS A 491 -21.38 0.86 22.75
N LYS A 492 -20.99 0.08 23.76
CA LYS A 492 -21.51 0.15 25.13
C LYS A 492 -20.98 1.37 25.90
N THR A 493 -19.90 1.99 25.42
CA THR A 493 -19.20 3.11 26.07
C THR A 493 -19.58 4.48 25.50
N ILE A 494 -20.47 4.51 24.51
CA ILE A 494 -20.88 5.68 23.75
C ILE A 494 -22.40 5.72 23.62
N GLU A 495 -22.93 6.86 23.22
CA GLU A 495 -24.31 6.94 22.74
C GLU A 495 -24.35 6.41 21.31
N CYS A 496 -25.18 5.41 21.05
CA CYS A 496 -25.19 4.71 19.76
C CYS A 496 -26.58 4.16 19.45
N GLU A 497 -27.07 4.41 18.25
CA GLU A 497 -28.33 3.88 17.72
C GLU A 497 -28.15 3.43 16.26
N PRO A 498 -28.96 2.48 15.76
CA PRO A 498 -28.93 2.12 14.35
C PRO A 498 -29.14 3.34 13.45
N LEU A 499 -28.39 3.41 12.34
CA LEU A 499 -28.53 4.53 11.41
C LEU A 499 -29.92 4.52 10.76
N SER A 500 -30.56 5.69 10.67
CA SER A 500 -31.86 5.83 10.00
C SER A 500 -31.77 5.60 8.50
N GLN A 501 -32.88 5.21 7.87
CA GLN A 501 -32.94 5.01 6.41
C GLN A 501 -32.67 6.31 5.64
N GLU A 502 -33.12 7.46 6.15
CA GLU A 502 -32.81 8.77 5.56
C GLU A 502 -31.33 9.12 5.69
N GLY A 503 -30.72 8.81 6.83
CA GLY A 503 -29.29 8.97 7.06
C GLY A 503 -28.46 8.14 6.09
N LEU A 504 -28.83 6.86 5.93
CA LEU A 504 -28.19 5.94 4.99
C LEU A 504 -28.29 6.47 3.54
N LYS A 505 -29.50 6.88 3.11
CA LYS A 505 -29.73 7.43 1.78
C LYS A 505 -28.88 8.67 1.52
N THR A 506 -28.76 9.57 2.51
CA THR A 506 -27.94 10.78 2.39
C THR A 506 -26.46 10.46 2.11
N ILE A 507 -25.92 9.42 2.76
CA ILE A 507 -24.53 8.99 2.55
C ILE A 507 -24.39 8.35 1.15
N GLN A 508 -25.36 7.52 0.74
CA GLN A 508 -25.40 6.92 -0.60
C GLN A 508 -25.44 8.00 -1.69
N ASP A 509 -26.23 9.06 -1.52
CA ASP A 509 -26.34 10.16 -2.47
C ASP A 509 -25.00 10.90 -2.63
N LEU A 510 -24.27 11.14 -1.54
CA LEU A 510 -22.93 11.76 -1.61
C LEU A 510 -21.87 10.83 -2.20
N ALA A 511 -21.91 9.53 -1.88
CA ALA A 511 -21.01 8.56 -2.47
C ALA A 511 -21.25 8.46 -3.98
N ASN A 512 -22.51 8.42 -4.40
CA ASN A 512 -22.90 8.43 -5.81
C ASN A 512 -22.47 9.72 -6.50
N LEU A 513 -22.65 10.88 -5.87
CA LEU A 513 -22.17 12.17 -6.41
C LEU A 513 -20.67 12.14 -6.66
N LYS A 514 -19.88 11.66 -5.69
CA LYS A 514 -18.42 11.56 -5.81
C LYS A 514 -18.01 10.61 -6.93
N LYS A 515 -18.56 9.38 -6.91
CA LYS A 515 -18.26 8.35 -7.92
C LYS A 515 -18.66 8.85 -9.31
N GLY A 516 -19.89 9.32 -9.49
CA GLY A 516 -20.40 9.84 -10.76
C GLY A 516 -19.54 10.97 -11.35
N LYS A 517 -19.17 11.97 -10.52
CA LYS A 517 -18.28 13.07 -10.93
C LYS A 517 -16.91 12.57 -11.38
N ASN A 518 -16.33 11.63 -10.65
CA ASN A 518 -14.93 11.22 -10.79
C ASN A 518 -14.74 10.06 -11.78
N THR A 519 -15.79 9.28 -12.08
CA THR A 519 -15.73 8.16 -13.02
C THR A 519 -15.21 8.62 -14.38
N ARG A 520 -15.75 9.70 -14.95
CA ARG A 520 -15.31 10.19 -16.27
C ARG A 520 -13.81 10.51 -16.31
N ALA A 521 -13.32 11.31 -15.36
CA ALA A 521 -11.91 11.67 -15.28
C ALA A 521 -11.01 10.44 -15.07
N THR A 522 -11.48 9.48 -14.27
CA THR A 522 -10.79 8.21 -14.05
C THR A 522 -10.67 7.40 -15.34
N ARG A 523 -11.77 7.23 -16.08
CA ARG A 523 -11.79 6.52 -17.38
C ARG A 523 -10.84 7.15 -18.39
N GLU A 524 -10.88 8.48 -18.55
CA GLU A 524 -10.00 9.21 -19.46
C GLU A 524 -8.51 9.07 -19.10
N THR A 525 -8.20 8.99 -17.79
CA THR A 525 -6.83 8.79 -17.31
C THR A 525 -6.35 7.35 -17.57
N LEU A 526 -7.20 6.35 -17.31
CA LEU A 526 -6.90 4.94 -17.54
C LEU A 526 -6.55 4.65 -19.00
N THR A 527 -7.36 5.15 -19.95
CA THR A 527 -7.12 4.94 -21.39
C THR A 527 -5.77 5.50 -21.84
N LYS A 528 -5.27 6.55 -21.18
CA LYS A 528 -4.01 7.23 -21.56
C LYS A 528 -2.77 6.69 -20.84
N LYS A 529 -2.93 5.93 -19.74
CA LYS A 529 -1.84 5.55 -18.84
C LYS A 529 -1.82 4.05 -18.63
N ARG A 530 -1.09 3.31 -19.49
CA ARG A 530 -0.96 1.85 -19.44
C ARG A 530 -0.51 1.27 -18.09
N TRP A 531 0.22 2.04 -17.27
CA TRP A 531 0.68 1.61 -15.94
C TRP A 531 -0.37 1.80 -14.83
N LEU A 532 -1.47 2.51 -15.10
CA LEU A 532 -2.60 2.67 -14.20
C LEU A 532 -3.58 1.53 -14.48
N MET A 533 -3.31 0.34 -13.95
CA MET A 533 -4.25 -0.79 -14.04
C MET A 533 -5.25 -0.69 -12.89
N LEU A 534 -6.30 0.10 -13.08
CA LEU A 534 -7.55 -0.15 -12.36
C LEU A 534 -8.31 -1.17 -13.21
N GLU A 535 -8.13 -2.47 -12.97
CA GLU A 535 -9.16 -3.42 -13.37
C GLU A 535 -10.47 -2.96 -12.72
N THR A 536 -11.58 -2.76 -13.40
CA THR A 536 -11.86 -2.69 -14.83
C THR A 536 -13.03 -1.72 -14.92
N LEU A 537 -13.16 -1.03 -16.05
CA LEU A 537 -14.38 -0.31 -16.43
C LEU A 537 -15.70 -1.09 -16.25
N SER A 538 -15.63 -2.42 -16.07
CA SER A 538 -16.77 -3.32 -15.80
C SER A 538 -17.36 -3.19 -14.41
N ASP A 539 -16.56 -2.86 -13.39
CA ASP A 539 -17.02 -2.79 -11.98
C ASP A 539 -17.56 -1.38 -11.63
N LEU A 540 -17.42 -0.45 -12.59
CA LEU A 540 -17.84 0.96 -12.49
C LEU A 540 -19.06 1.27 -13.37
N VAL A 541 -19.75 0.25 -13.90
CA VAL A 541 -21.00 0.36 -14.67
C VAL A 541 -22.13 -0.34 -13.91
#